data_AF-A0A536JMM7-F1
#
_entry.id   AF-A0A536JMM7-F1
#
_cell.length_a   1.000
_cell.length_b   1.000
_cell.length_c   1.000
_cell.angle_alpha   90.00
_cell.angle_beta   90.00
_cell.angle_gamma   90.00
#
_symmetry.space_group_name_H-M   'P 1'
#
loop_
_entity.id
_entity.type
_entity.pdbx_description
1 polymer ?
#
loop_
_entity_poly.entity_id
_entity_poly.type
_entity_poly.pdbx_seq_one_letter_code
_entity_poly.pdbx_strand_id
1 'polypeptide(L)'
;DRRARRRAARGCRGEAAAIAVHDAERHVVAEGKPLRREFGPIATQVDNVVSLEDGKTYRVGSLEFEILHTPGHSPGGVTVKIDGYLFTGDALFAGSVGRSDFANSDTAALLDGIRSRLLSQPDDMIVYSGHGPATTIGRERKMNPFLVEPT
;
A
#
# COMPACT_ATOMS: atom_id res chain seq x y z
N ASP A 1 26.41 -0.90 38.60
CA ASP A 1 26.77 -1.80 37.50
C ASP A 1 26.48 -1.12 36.14
N ARG A 2 27.51 -0.55 35.52
CA ARG A 2 27.43 0.22 34.25
C ARG A 2 27.64 -0.67 33.01
N ARG A 3 27.73 -2.00 33.17
CA ARG A 3 27.96 -2.94 32.06
C ARG A 3 26.68 -3.47 31.39
N ALA A 4 25.51 -3.29 31.99
CA ALA A 4 24.25 -3.83 31.44
C ALA A 4 23.47 -2.89 30.49
N ARG A 5 23.90 -1.63 30.29
CA ARG A 5 23.16 -0.63 29.47
C ARG A 5 23.85 -0.20 28.17
N ARG A 6 24.73 -1.04 27.62
CA ARG A 6 25.45 -0.78 26.35
C ARG A 6 25.28 -1.88 25.29
N ARG A 7 24.09 -2.47 25.19
CA ARG A 7 23.73 -3.43 24.12
C ARG A 7 22.48 -3.06 23.31
N ALA A 8 21.95 -1.84 23.47
CA ALA A 8 21.05 -1.22 22.51
C ALA A 8 21.85 -0.17 21.74
N ALA A 9 21.72 -0.11 20.41
CA ALA A 9 22.54 0.67 19.47
C ALA A 9 23.86 0.00 19.00
N ARG A 10 23.77 -1.23 18.47
CA ARG A 10 24.45 -1.51 17.19
C ARG A 10 23.40 -1.14 16.14
N GLY A 11 23.38 0.06 15.58
CA GLY A 11 24.45 0.58 14.74
C GLY A 11 24.22 0.07 13.32
N CYS A 12 23.09 0.42 12.69
CA CYS A 12 22.93 0.35 11.24
C CYS A 12 23.91 1.36 10.65
N ARG A 13 25.16 0.93 10.46
CA ARG A 13 26.17 1.70 9.74
C ARG A 13 26.01 1.37 8.26
N GLY A 14 25.62 2.36 7.47
CA GLY A 14 26.16 2.56 6.14
C GLY A 14 25.55 1.82 4.95
N GLU A 15 24.41 1.14 5.07
CA GLU A 15 23.66 0.70 3.89
C GLU A 15 22.52 1.68 3.60
N ALA A 16 22.41 2.12 2.34
CA ALA A 16 21.27 2.90 1.88
C ALA A 16 19.98 2.12 2.18
N ALA A 17 19.01 2.77 2.82
CA ALA A 17 17.74 2.13 3.15
C ALA A 17 17.09 1.56 1.88
N ALA A 18 16.66 0.30 1.95
CA ALA A 18 15.96 -0.33 0.84
C ALA A 18 14.62 0.37 0.61
N ILE A 19 14.25 0.57 -0.65
CA ILE A 19 12.90 1.01 -1.04
C ILE A 19 12.10 -0.22 -1.44
N ALA A 20 11.03 -0.49 -0.72
CA ALA A 20 10.16 -1.63 -0.99
C ALA A 20 9.01 -1.23 -1.91
N VAL A 21 8.79 -1.99 -2.98
CA VAL A 21 7.71 -1.78 -3.95
C VAL A 21 7.16 -3.10 -4.43
N HIS A 22 5.91 -3.12 -4.91
CA HIS A 22 5.42 -4.28 -5.64
C HIS A 22 6.14 -4.39 -7.00
N ASP A 23 6.44 -5.62 -7.44
CA ASP A 23 7.25 -5.85 -8.64
C ASP A 23 6.64 -5.26 -9.92
N ALA A 24 5.31 -5.15 -9.98
CA ALA A 24 4.59 -4.51 -11.09
C ALA A 24 5.03 -3.05 -11.34
N GLU A 25 5.61 -2.38 -10.34
CA GLU A 25 6.09 -0.99 -10.42
C GLU A 25 7.58 -0.85 -10.13
N ARG A 26 8.32 -1.97 -10.00
CA ARG A 26 9.77 -1.94 -9.72
C ARG A 26 10.54 -1.04 -10.68
N HIS A 27 10.21 -1.11 -11.96
CA HIS A 27 10.86 -0.32 -13.02
C HIS A 27 10.69 1.19 -12.82
N VAL A 28 9.62 1.64 -12.17
CA VAL A 28 9.37 3.06 -11.88
C VAL A 28 10.45 3.61 -10.95
N VAL A 29 10.77 2.85 -9.91
CA VAL A 29 11.73 3.25 -8.87
C VAL A 29 13.17 2.90 -9.25
N ALA A 30 13.39 1.70 -9.79
CA ALA A 30 14.72 1.23 -10.14
C ALA A 30 15.30 1.97 -11.36
N GLU A 31 14.46 2.33 -12.33
CA GLU A 31 14.92 2.96 -13.59
C GLU A 31 14.60 4.46 -13.64
N GLY A 32 13.87 5.01 -12.67
CA GLY A 32 13.45 6.42 -12.64
C GLY A 32 12.40 6.78 -13.71
N LYS A 33 11.78 5.77 -14.33
CA LYS A 33 10.75 5.94 -15.34
C LYS A 33 9.46 6.39 -14.67
N PRO A 34 8.81 7.46 -15.13
CA PRO A 34 7.59 7.89 -14.48
C PRO A 34 6.48 6.86 -14.71
N LEU A 35 5.72 6.58 -13.66
CA LEU A 35 4.55 5.70 -13.72
C LEU A 35 3.51 6.22 -14.73
N ARG A 36 3.49 7.54 -14.98
CA ARG A 36 2.69 8.17 -16.03
C ARG A 36 3.55 9.02 -16.93
N ARG A 37 3.32 8.92 -18.24
CA ARG A 37 4.09 9.65 -19.25
C ARG A 37 3.94 11.17 -19.16
N GLU A 38 2.85 11.67 -18.57
CA GLU A 38 2.67 13.12 -18.35
C GLU A 38 3.56 13.68 -17.23
N PHE A 39 4.07 12.81 -16.35
CA PHE A 39 5.04 13.23 -15.32
C PHE A 39 6.46 13.15 -15.88
N GLY A 40 7.28 14.14 -15.54
CA GLY A 40 8.72 14.10 -15.83
C GLY A 40 9.41 12.92 -15.13
N PRO A 41 10.63 12.55 -15.55
CA PRO A 41 11.37 11.47 -14.91
C PRO A 41 11.47 11.67 -13.40
N ILE A 42 11.34 10.58 -12.64
CA ILE A 42 11.63 10.60 -11.21
C ILE A 42 13.15 10.76 -11.13
N ALA A 43 13.61 11.93 -10.66
CA ALA A 43 15.01 12.34 -10.74
C ALA A 43 15.98 11.47 -9.92
N THR A 44 15.49 10.51 -9.14
CA THR A 44 16.30 9.66 -8.26
C THR A 44 16.06 8.19 -8.59
N GLN A 45 17.02 7.58 -9.28
CA GLN A 45 17.13 6.12 -9.36
C GLN A 45 17.54 5.57 -7.99
N VAL A 46 16.95 4.44 -7.62
CA VAL A 46 17.27 3.77 -6.34
C VAL A 46 17.87 2.40 -6.66
N ASP A 47 19.09 2.17 -6.20
CA ASP A 47 19.80 0.90 -6.43
C ASP A 47 19.31 -0.24 -5.54
N ASN A 48 18.86 0.08 -4.32
CA ASN A 48 18.41 -0.90 -3.33
C ASN A 48 16.88 -1.00 -3.32
N VAL A 49 16.30 -1.60 -4.36
CA VAL A 49 14.86 -1.87 -4.44
C VAL A 49 14.57 -3.31 -4.02
N VAL A 50 13.59 -3.51 -3.13
CA VAL A 50 13.13 -4.83 -2.67
C VAL A 50 11.66 -5.03 -2.99
N SER A 51 11.26 -6.29 -3.17
CA SER A 51 9.92 -6.65 -3.61
C SER A 51 8.98 -6.81 -2.41
N LEU A 52 7.79 -6.21 -2.52
CA LEU A 52 6.65 -6.50 -1.68
C LEU A 52 5.81 -7.60 -2.33
N GLU A 53 5.45 -8.60 -1.55
CA GLU A 53 4.73 -9.81 -1.98
C GLU A 53 3.37 -9.86 -1.30
N ASP A 54 2.33 -10.24 -2.05
CA ASP A 54 0.97 -10.41 -1.53
C ASP A 54 0.90 -11.49 -0.42
N GLY A 55 0.15 -11.20 0.64
CA GLY A 55 -0.04 -12.06 1.80
C GLY A 55 1.19 -12.24 2.69
N LYS A 56 2.32 -11.59 2.37
CA LYS A 56 3.55 -11.74 3.14
C LYS A 56 3.58 -10.75 4.31
N THR A 57 4.02 -11.26 5.46
CA THR A 57 4.29 -10.48 6.66
C THR A 57 5.72 -9.96 6.67
N TYR A 58 5.89 -8.68 6.99
CA TYR A 58 7.16 -7.99 7.13
C TYR A 58 7.29 -7.41 8.54
N ARG A 59 8.54 -7.17 8.95
CA ARG A 59 8.85 -6.67 10.29
C ARG A 59 9.86 -5.53 10.27
N VAL A 60 9.54 -4.44 10.95
CA VAL A 60 10.44 -3.29 11.17
C VAL A 60 10.53 -3.02 12.67
N GLY A 61 11.63 -3.45 13.29
CA GLY A 61 11.75 -3.43 14.75
C GLY A 61 10.71 -4.36 15.41
N SER A 62 9.80 -3.79 16.20
CA SER A 62 8.67 -4.49 16.81
C SER A 62 7.38 -4.41 15.99
N LEU A 63 7.37 -3.63 14.91
CA LEU A 63 6.22 -3.47 14.03
C LEU A 63 6.10 -4.68 13.10
N GLU A 64 4.94 -5.33 13.05
CA GLU A 64 4.65 -6.43 12.13
C GLU A 64 3.44 -6.04 11.26
N PHE A 65 3.55 -6.23 9.95
CA PHE A 65 2.47 -5.89 9.03
C PHE A 65 2.41 -6.86 7.85
N GLU A 66 1.21 -7.11 7.35
CA GLU A 66 0.93 -7.92 6.18
C GLU A 66 0.73 -7.01 4.97
N ILE A 67 1.26 -7.41 3.81
CA ILE A 67 0.99 -6.73 2.54
C ILE A 67 -0.15 -7.41 1.82
N LEU A 68 -1.13 -6.63 1.38
CA LEU A 68 -2.19 -7.06 0.47
C LEU A 68 -1.99 -6.36 -0.87
N HIS A 69 -1.87 -7.11 -1.96
CA HIS A 69 -1.81 -6.52 -3.29
C HIS A 69 -3.21 -6.03 -3.71
N THR A 70 -3.33 -4.74 -3.97
CA THR A 70 -4.58 -4.05 -4.34
C THR A 70 -4.33 -3.22 -5.61
N PRO A 71 -4.15 -3.89 -6.77
CA PRO A 71 -3.89 -3.21 -8.03
C PRO A 71 -5.12 -2.46 -8.52
N GLY A 72 -4.93 -1.59 -9.50
CA GLY A 72 -6.01 -1.02 -10.30
C GLY A 72 -6.00 0.50 -10.32
N HIS A 73 -5.79 1.19 -9.19
CA HIS A 73 -5.37 2.61 -9.24
C HIS A 73 -4.02 2.73 -9.94
N SER A 74 -3.15 1.77 -9.65
CA SER A 74 -1.89 1.54 -10.34
C SER A 74 -1.56 0.03 -10.30
N PRO A 75 -0.67 -0.48 -11.16
CA PRO A 75 -0.38 -1.93 -11.21
C PRO A 75 0.22 -2.49 -9.91
N GLY A 76 0.98 -1.67 -9.19
CA GLY A 76 1.73 -2.04 -7.99
C GLY A 76 1.10 -1.56 -6.68
N GLY A 77 -0.14 -1.08 -6.71
CA GLY A 77 -0.84 -0.63 -5.49
C GLY A 77 -0.89 -1.72 -4.42
N VAL A 78 -0.54 -1.37 -3.19
CA VAL A 78 -0.58 -2.27 -2.04
C VAL A 78 -1.32 -1.63 -0.88
N THR A 79 -1.95 -2.46 -0.07
CA THR A 79 -2.49 -2.10 1.24
C THR A 79 -1.61 -2.71 2.33
N VAL A 80 -1.24 -1.89 3.32
CA VAL A 80 -0.53 -2.36 4.52
C VAL A 80 -1.56 -2.66 5.61
N LYS A 81 -1.62 -3.91 6.04
CA LYS A 81 -2.50 -4.36 7.14
C LYS A 81 -1.69 -4.52 8.41
N ILE A 82 -2.14 -3.83 9.46
CA ILE A 82 -1.44 -3.82 10.75
C ILE A 82 -2.41 -3.52 11.89
N ASP A 83 -2.41 -4.33 12.95
CA ASP A 83 -3.09 -4.07 14.23
C ASP A 83 -4.53 -3.54 14.16
N GLY A 84 -5.37 -4.07 13.26
CA GLY A 84 -6.76 -3.59 13.09
C GLY A 84 -6.93 -2.41 12.14
N TYR A 85 -5.85 -2.00 11.49
CA TYR A 85 -5.79 -0.89 10.53
C TYR A 85 -5.40 -1.39 9.14
N LEU A 86 -5.93 -0.71 8.13
CA LEU A 86 -5.59 -0.87 6.72
C LEU A 86 -5.14 0.47 6.16
N PHE A 87 -3.89 0.56 5.73
CA PHE A 87 -3.36 1.71 4.99
C PHE A 87 -3.48 1.42 3.50
N THR A 88 -4.55 1.91 2.87
CA THR A 88 -4.99 1.45 1.54
C THR A 88 -4.37 2.21 0.37
N GLY A 89 -3.55 3.23 0.66
CA GLY A 89 -3.10 4.18 -0.36
C GLY A 89 -4.31 4.72 -1.13
N ASP A 90 -4.23 4.68 -2.46
CA ASP A 90 -5.29 5.16 -3.33
C ASP A 90 -6.23 4.05 -3.83
N ALA A 91 -6.31 2.91 -3.14
CA ALA A 91 -7.27 1.86 -3.48
C ALA A 91 -8.70 2.19 -3.02
N LEU A 92 -8.91 2.35 -1.70
CA LEU A 92 -10.20 2.57 -1.07
C LEU A 92 -10.19 3.85 -0.23
N PHE A 93 -11.18 4.72 -0.41
CA PHE A 93 -11.39 5.96 0.36
C PHE A 93 -12.74 5.94 1.08
N ALA A 94 -12.94 6.88 2.00
CA ALA A 94 -14.25 7.15 2.59
C ALA A 94 -15.28 7.55 1.51
N GLY A 95 -16.21 6.65 1.18
CA GLY A 95 -17.26 6.87 0.19
C GLY A 95 -16.77 6.96 -1.26
N SER A 96 -15.54 6.54 -1.56
CA SER A 96 -14.97 6.58 -2.92
C SER A 96 -13.91 5.50 -3.13
N VAL A 97 -13.34 5.42 -4.33
CA VAL A 97 -12.22 4.53 -4.70
C VAL A 97 -11.18 5.30 -5.52
N GLY A 98 -10.00 4.70 -5.70
CA GLY A 98 -8.98 5.17 -6.63
C GLY A 98 -9.53 5.51 -8.00
N ARG A 99 -9.10 6.64 -8.58
CA ARG A 99 -9.29 6.82 -10.02
C ARG A 99 -8.49 5.76 -10.78
N SER A 100 -9.03 5.27 -11.88
CA SER A 100 -8.45 4.18 -12.68
C SER A 100 -8.57 4.42 -14.18
N ASP A 101 -8.48 5.69 -14.57
CA ASP A 101 -8.67 6.21 -15.93
C ASP A 101 -7.35 6.58 -16.65
N PHE A 102 -6.21 6.07 -16.17
CA PHE A 102 -4.90 6.20 -16.79
C PHE A 102 -4.53 4.95 -17.62
N ALA A 103 -3.57 5.12 -18.54
CA ALA A 103 -3.12 4.05 -19.42
C ALA A 103 -2.58 2.80 -18.71
N ASN A 104 -2.13 2.93 -17.46
CA ASN A 104 -1.58 1.87 -16.64
C ASN A 104 -2.46 1.50 -15.44
N SER A 105 -3.68 2.03 -15.35
CA SER A 105 -4.65 1.66 -14.31
C SER A 105 -5.72 0.74 -14.87
N ASP A 106 -6.47 0.06 -14.00
CA ASP A 106 -7.50 -0.89 -14.36
C ASP A 106 -8.65 -0.84 -13.33
N THR A 107 -9.83 -0.39 -13.78
CA THR A 107 -11.02 -0.29 -12.93
C THR A 107 -11.52 -1.65 -12.45
N ALA A 108 -11.48 -2.68 -13.29
CA ALA A 108 -11.93 -4.02 -12.90
C ALA A 108 -11.00 -4.59 -11.84
N ALA A 109 -9.68 -4.49 -12.05
CA ALA A 109 -8.69 -4.92 -11.06
C ALA A 109 -8.83 -4.16 -9.73
N LEU A 110 -9.13 -2.85 -9.77
CA LEU A 110 -9.35 -2.05 -8.58
C LEU A 110 -10.53 -2.56 -7.76
N LEU A 111 -11.69 -2.71 -8.40
CA LEU A 111 -12.91 -3.13 -7.72
C LEU A 111 -12.80 -4.57 -7.22
N ASP A 112 -12.19 -5.47 -8.00
CA ASP A 112 -11.97 -6.86 -7.60
C ASP A 112 -10.97 -6.97 -6.46
N GLY A 113 -9.89 -6.17 -6.47
CA GLY A 113 -8.93 -6.08 -5.37
C GLY A 113 -9.57 -5.58 -4.09
N ILE A 114 -10.38 -4.51 -4.16
CA ILE A 114 -11.11 -4.00 -3.00
C ILE A 114 -12.07 -5.06 -2.46
N ARG A 115 -12.88 -5.70 -3.32
CA ARG A 115 -13.86 -6.70 -2.89
C ARG A 115 -13.21 -7.94 -2.28
N SER A 116 -12.20 -8.50 -2.95
CA SER A 116 -11.57 -9.77 -2.55
C SER A 116 -10.60 -9.62 -1.37
N ARG A 117 -9.89 -8.48 -1.25
CA ARG A 117 -8.85 -8.28 -0.24
C ARG A 117 -9.27 -7.40 0.92
N LEU A 118 -10.00 -6.32 0.65
CA LEU A 118 -10.34 -5.32 1.67
C LEU A 118 -11.70 -5.60 2.28
N LEU A 119 -12.74 -5.78 1.46
CA LEU A 119 -14.08 -6.11 1.97
C LEU A 119 -14.16 -7.53 2.54
N SER A 120 -13.15 -8.38 2.37
CA SER A 120 -13.07 -9.66 3.09
C SER A 120 -12.57 -9.52 4.54
N GLN A 121 -12.06 -8.35 4.94
CA GLN A 121 -11.59 -8.08 6.30
C GLN A 121 -12.76 -7.84 7.27
N PRO A 122 -12.51 -7.92 8.59
CA PRO A 122 -13.49 -7.56 9.62
C PRO A 122 -14.05 -6.14 9.47
N ASP A 123 -15.33 -5.95 9.82
CA ASP A 123 -16.06 -4.69 9.65
C ASP A 123 -15.50 -3.53 10.50
N ASP A 124 -14.85 -3.84 11.62
CA ASP A 124 -14.25 -2.90 12.55
C ASP A 124 -12.84 -2.45 12.15
N MET A 125 -12.26 -3.02 11.08
CA MET A 125 -10.99 -2.55 10.54
C MET A 125 -11.10 -1.10 10.09
N ILE A 126 -10.20 -0.28 10.62
CA ILE A 126 -10.12 1.15 10.30
C ILE A 126 -9.28 1.32 9.04
N VAL A 127 -9.81 2.07 8.07
CA VAL A 127 -9.15 2.35 6.80
C VAL A 127 -8.57 3.75 6.84
N TYR A 128 -7.26 3.84 6.64
CA TYR A 128 -6.51 5.07 6.38
C TYR A 128 -6.07 5.09 4.92
N SER A 129 -6.76 5.88 4.11
CA SER A 129 -6.43 6.10 2.71
C SER A 129 -5.27 7.08 2.53
N GLY A 130 -4.71 7.14 1.32
CA GLY A 130 -3.69 8.12 0.96
C GLY A 130 -4.19 9.57 1.05
N HIS A 131 -5.50 9.78 0.95
CA HIS A 131 -6.15 11.07 0.94
C HIS A 131 -7.49 11.05 1.67
N GLY A 132 -7.91 12.18 2.24
CA GLY A 132 -9.22 12.32 2.88
C GLY A 132 -9.31 11.72 4.29
N PRO A 133 -10.53 11.62 4.85
CA PRO A 133 -10.75 11.13 6.21
C PRO A 133 -10.69 9.61 6.31
N ALA A 134 -10.46 9.12 7.53
CA ALA A 134 -10.55 7.68 7.83
C ALA A 134 -11.99 7.15 7.73
N THR A 135 -12.13 5.85 7.48
CA THR A 135 -13.40 5.11 7.44
C THR A 135 -13.25 3.70 8.04
N THR A 136 -14.23 2.82 7.89
CA THR A 136 -14.13 1.41 8.25
C THR A 136 -14.57 0.49 7.11
N ILE A 137 -14.07 -0.74 7.10
CA ILE A 137 -14.49 -1.75 6.11
C ILE A 137 -16.01 -1.97 6.15
N GLY A 138 -16.61 -2.05 7.34
CA GLY A 138 -18.05 -2.24 7.46
C GLY A 138 -18.87 -1.07 6.91
N ARG A 139 -18.35 0.16 7.03
CA ARG A 139 -18.99 1.35 6.45
C ARG A 139 -18.91 1.33 4.92
N GLU A 140 -17.72 1.09 4.37
CA GLU A 140 -17.51 1.11 2.92
C GLU A 140 -18.23 -0.05 2.23
N ARG A 141 -18.25 -1.25 2.83
CA ARG A 141 -19.01 -2.40 2.32
C ARG A 141 -20.51 -2.08 2.12
N LYS A 142 -21.09 -1.25 2.99
CA LYS A 142 -22.53 -0.96 3.02
C LYS A 142 -22.94 0.28 2.24
N MET A 143 -22.06 1.28 2.17
CA MET A 143 -22.44 2.63 1.75
C MET A 143 -21.57 3.20 0.62
N ASN A 144 -20.46 2.56 0.26
CA ASN A 144 -19.60 3.10 -0.79
C ASN A 144 -20.29 2.95 -2.15
N PRO A 145 -20.64 4.05 -2.85
CA PRO A 145 -21.44 4.02 -4.08
C PRO A 145 -20.73 3.31 -5.25
N PHE A 146 -19.42 3.07 -5.16
CA PHE A 146 -18.66 2.34 -6.17
C PHE A 146 -18.64 0.82 -5.92
N LEU A 147 -19.04 0.37 -4.73
CA LEU A 147 -18.93 -1.03 -4.30
C LEU A 147 -20.29 -1.72 -4.16
N VAL A 148 -21.35 -0.94 -3.92
CA VAL A 148 -22.73 -1.44 -3.84
C VAL A 148 -23.36 -1.46 -5.23
N GLU A 149 -24.16 -2.50 -5.50
CA GLU A 149 -24.98 -2.53 -6.71
C GLU A 149 -26.04 -1.40 -6.66
N PRO A 150 -26.37 -0.76 -7.80
CA PRO A 150 -27.50 0.15 -7.86
C PRO A 150 -28.77 -0.62 -7.50
N THR A 151 -29.45 -0.19 -6.43
CA THR A 151 -30.83 -0.61 -6.12
C THR A 151 -31.82 -0.11 -7.14
#